data_AF-A0A376P4X1-F1
#
_entry.id   AF-A0A376P4X1-F1
#
_cell.length_a   1.000
_cell.length_b   1.000
_cell.length_c   1.000
_cell.angle_alpha   90.00
_cell.angle_beta   90.00
_cell.angle_gamma   90.00
#
_symmetry.space_group_name_H-M   'P 1'
#
loop_
_entity.id
_entity.type
_entity.pdbx_description
1 polymer ?
#
loop_
_entity_poly.entity_id
_entity_poly.type
_entity_poly.pdbx_seq_one_letter_code
_entity_poly.pdbx_strand_id
1 'polypeptide(L)' 'MPQFGRLDTNIYYMQGYSGHGVTCTHLAGRLIAELLRGDAERFDAFANLPHYPFPGGRTLRVPFTAMGAAYYSLRDRLGV' A
#
# COMPACT_ATOMS: atom_id res chain seq x y z
N MET A 1 0.43 -4.07 -0.27
CA MET A 1 -0.85 -3.88 -0.96
C MET A 1 -0.84 -2.49 -1.57
N PRO A 2 -1.06 -2.35 -2.89
CA PRO A 2 -1.19 -1.05 -3.51
C PRO A 2 -2.34 -0.29 -2.85
N GLN A 3 -2.08 0.97 -2.52
CA GLN A 3 -3.02 1.85 -1.84
C GLN A 3 -3.73 2.69 -2.90
N PHE A 4 -5.05 2.54 -2.96
CA PHE A 4 -5.94 3.27 -3.85
C PHE A 4 -6.85 4.15 -3.01
N GLY A 5 -7.10 5.38 -3.44
CA GLY A 5 -8.05 6.22 -2.75
C GLY A 5 -8.35 7.53 -3.46
N ARG A 6 -9.27 8.27 -2.85
CA ARG A 6 -9.72 9.59 -3.30
C ARG A 6 -9.48 10.60 -2.19
N LEU A 7 -8.84 11.73 -2.53
CA LEU A 7 -8.60 12.84 -1.60
C LEU A 7 -9.72 13.89 -1.66
N ASP A 8 -10.31 14.07 -2.84
CA ASP A 8 -11.43 15.01 -3.08
C ASP A 8 -12.24 14.53 -4.31
N THR A 9 -13.36 15.20 -4.61
CA THR A 9 -14.31 14.90 -5.69
C THR A 9 -13.64 14.63 -7.04
N ASN A 10 -12.48 15.23 -7.31
CA ASN A 10 -11.71 15.03 -8.54
C ASN A 10 -10.21 14.79 -8.32
N ILE A 11 -9.81 14.32 -7.12
CA ILE A 11 -8.40 14.04 -6.80
C ILE A 11 -8.26 12.58 -6.39
N TYR A 12 -7.55 11.79 -7.19
CA TYR A 12 -7.37 10.36 -7.03
C TYR A 12 -5.89 10.02 -6.87
N TYR A 13 -5.57 9.03 -6.05
CA TYR A 13 -4.20 8.58 -5.84
C TYR A 13 -4.10 7.06 -5.86
N MET A 14 -2.97 6.57 -6.38
CA MET A 14 -2.62 5.15 -6.40
C MET A 14 -1.12 5.00 -6.14
N GLN A 15 -0.72 4.31 -5.06
CA GLN A 15 0.66 4.24 -4.58
C GLN A 15 1.02 2.86 -4.02
N GLY A 16 2.30 2.62 -3.68
CA GLY A 16 2.69 1.45 -2.89
C GLY A 16 2.80 0.13 -3.66
N TYR A 17 3.28 0.18 -4.90
CA TYR A 17 3.39 -0.99 -5.78
C TYR A 17 4.49 -2.02 -5.42
N SER A 18 5.25 -1.80 -4.33
CA SER A 18 6.15 -2.75 -3.63
C SER A 18 6.86 -3.84 -4.48
N GLY A 19 7.36 -3.49 -5.67
CA GLY A 19 8.10 -4.42 -6.55
C GLY A 19 7.26 -5.25 -7.53
N HIS A 20 5.92 -5.18 -7.51
CA HIS A 20 5.00 -5.86 -8.44
C HIS A 20 4.35 -4.88 -9.44
N GLY A 21 5.09 -3.83 -9.82
CA GLY A 21 4.56 -2.64 -10.45
C GLY A 21 3.95 -2.83 -11.83
N VAL A 22 4.49 -3.71 -12.68
CA VAL A 22 4.11 -3.77 -14.11
C VAL A 22 2.64 -4.13 -14.32
N THR A 23 2.13 -5.11 -13.59
CA THR A 23 0.71 -5.52 -13.69
C THR A 23 -0.19 -4.54 -12.94
N CYS A 24 0.26 -4.05 -11.78
CA CYS A 24 -0.52 -3.13 -10.97
C CYS A 24 -0.71 -1.76 -11.64
N THR A 25 0.28 -1.25 -12.37
CA THR A 25 0.17 0.04 -13.07
C THR A 25 -0.75 -0.02 -14.27
N HIS A 26 -0.79 -1.14 -15.00
CA HIS A 26 -1.78 -1.34 -16.07
C HIS A 26 -3.21 -1.39 -15.53
N LEU A 27 -3.43 -2.15 -14.44
CA LEU A 27 -4.73 -2.18 -13.77
C LEU A 27 -5.13 -0.80 -13.25
N ALA A 28 -4.19 -0.08 -12.62
CA ALA A 28 -4.38 1.28 -12.15
C ALA A 28 -4.79 2.24 -13.27
N GLY A 29 -4.11 2.21 -14.41
CA GLY A 29 -4.43 3.04 -15.57
C GLY A 29 -5.83 2.75 -16.12
N ARG A 30 -6.21 1.48 -16.19
CA ARG A 30 -7.57 1.08 -16.60
C ARG A 30 -8.64 1.56 -15.61
N LEU A 31 -8.41 1.41 -14.31
CA LEU A 31 -9.35 1.87 -13.27
C LEU A 31 -9.53 3.39 -13.29
N ILE A 32 -8.47 4.17 -13.54
CA ILE A 32 -8.58 5.63 -13.71
C ILE A 32 -9.38 5.98 -14.98
N ALA A 33 -9.14 5.29 -16.09
CA ALA A 33 -9.88 5.54 -17.32
C ALA A 33 -11.37 5.21 -17.20
N GLU A 34 -11.72 4.13 -16.50
CA GLU A 34 -13.11 3.73 -16.19
C GLU A 34 -13.77 4.79 -15.30
N LEU A 35 -13.08 5.24 -14.25
CA LEU A 35 -13.56 6.28 -13.36
C LEU A 35 -13.79 7.63 -14.09
N LEU A 36 -12.88 8.04 -14.98
CA LEU A 36 -13.04 9.25 -15.80
C LEU A 36 -14.20 9.16 -16.81
N ARG A 37 -14.58 7.94 -17.21
CA ARG A 37 -15.74 7.68 -18.07
C ARG A 37 -17.07 7.64 -17.29
N GLY A 38 -17.03 7.80 -15.97
CA GLY A 38 -18.20 7.77 -15.09
C GLY A 38 -18.50 6.39 -14.48
N ASP A 39 -17.64 5.40 -14.72
CA ASP A 39 -17.81 4.03 -14.21
C ASP A 39 -16.84 3.78 -13.04
N ALA A 40 -17.25 4.22 -11.84
CA ALA A 40 -16.42 4.20 -10.63
C ALA A 40 -16.51 2.88 -9.83
N GLU A 41 -17.39 1.96 -10.21
CA GLU A 41 -17.75 0.80 -9.39
C GLU A 41 -16.55 -0.08 -9.03
N ARG A 42 -15.68 -0.32 -10.02
CA ARG A 42 -14.45 -1.10 -9.82
C ARG A 42 -13.39 -0.32 -9.03
N PHE A 43 -13.30 0.99 -9.22
CA PHE A 43 -12.39 1.83 -8.45
C PHE A 43 -12.80 1.88 -6.97
N ASP A 44 -14.08 2.04 -6.69
CA ASP A 44 -14.63 2.11 -5.33
C ASP A 44 -14.42 0.79 -4.57
N ALA A 45 -14.45 -0.36 -5.25
CA ALA A 45 -14.11 -1.64 -4.65
C ALA A 45 -12.65 -1.67 -4.14
N PHE A 46 -11.70 -1.08 -4.89
CA PHE A 46 -10.31 -0.98 -4.46
C PHE A 46 -10.09 0.12 -3.41
N ALA A 47 -10.84 1.23 -3.49
CA ALA A 47 -10.74 2.33 -2.54
C ALA A 47 -11.32 1.97 -1.15
N ASN A 48 -12.35 1.12 -1.12
CA ASN A 48 -12.97 0.64 0.12
C ASN A 48 -12.18 -0.47 0.83
N LEU A 49 -11.04 -0.91 0.28
CA LEU A 49 -10.22 -1.90 0.96
C LEU A 49 -9.73 -1.34 2.31
N PRO A 50 -9.99 -2.02 3.44
CA PRO A 50 -9.61 -1.50 4.75
C PRO A 50 -8.08 -1.48 4.88
N HIS A 51 -7.53 -0.26 4.97
CA HIS A 51 -6.10 -0.06 5.23
C HIS A 51 -5.89 0.03 6.74
N TYR A 52 -5.65 -1.12 7.36
CA TYR A 52 -5.43 -1.15 8.80
C TYR A 52 -4.09 -0.50 9.16
N PRO A 53 -4.07 0.44 10.13
CA PRO A 53 -2.82 0.93 10.67
C PRO A 53 -2.08 -0.21 11.38
N PHE A 54 -0.76 -0.11 11.45
CA PHE A 54 0.04 -1.03 12.25
C PHE A 54 -0.50 -1.06 13.69
N PRO A 55 -0.63 -2.23 14.35
CA PRO A 55 -1.13 -2.31 15.72
C PRO A 55 -0.26 -1.44 16.64
N GLY A 56 -0.89 -0.47 17.30
CA GLY A 56 -0.22 0.56 18.11
C GLY A 56 0.43 1.71 17.31
N GLY A 57 0.02 1.90 16.06
CA GLY A 57 0.31 3.09 15.27
C GLY A 57 1.79 3.33 14.97
N ARG A 58 2.13 4.62 14.78
CA ARG A 58 3.49 5.04 14.43
C ARG A 58 4.49 4.77 15.56
N THR A 59 4.05 4.84 16.81
CA THR A 59 4.89 4.66 18.01
C THR A 59 5.37 3.23 18.17
N LEU A 60 4.58 2.22 17.81
CA LEU A 60 5.04 0.82 17.81
C LEU A 60 5.72 0.40 16.50
N ARG A 61 5.37 1.01 15.36
CA ARG A 61 5.97 0.65 14.06
C ARG A 61 7.51 0.76 14.05
N VAL A 62 8.05 1.84 14.62
CA VAL A 62 9.51 2.09 14.66
C VAL A 62 10.27 1.10 15.55
N PRO A 63 9.92 0.92 16.84
CA PRO A 63 10.63 -0.01 17.71
C PRO A 63 10.52 -1.46 17.23
N PHE A 64 9.36 -1.89 16.70
CA PHE A 64 9.23 -3.25 16.15
C PHE A 64 10.13 -3.48 14.93
N THR A 65 10.22 -2.49 14.03
CA THR A 65 11.13 -2.58 12.88
C THR A 65 12.59 -2.62 13.33
N ALA A 66 12.97 -1.80 14.32
CA ALA A 66 14.31 -1.78 14.88
C ALA A 66 14.66 -3.10 15.58
N MET A 67 13.73 -3.68 16.35
CA MET A 67 13.93 -5.00 16.97
C MET A 67 14.09 -6.11 15.93
N GLY A 68 13.29 -6.11 14.87
CA GLY A 68 13.44 -7.07 13.78
C GLY A 68 14.80 -6.95 13.11
N ALA A 69 15.22 -5.72 12.78
CA ALA A 69 16.54 -5.47 12.18
C ALA A 69 17.69 -5.88 13.12
N ALA A 70 17.57 -5.60 14.43
CA ALA A 70 18.55 -6.00 15.43
C ALA A 70 18.64 -7.52 15.58
N TYR A 71 17.50 -8.23 15.61
CA TYR A 71 17.45 -9.69 15.65
C TYR A 71 18.11 -10.31 14.42
N TYR A 72 17.77 -9.84 13.21
CA TYR A 72 18.39 -10.34 11.99
C TYR A 72 19.88 -9.98 11.91
N SER A 73 20.28 -8.79 12.37
CA SER A 73 21.70 -8.41 12.43
C SER A 73 22.48 -9.27 13.43
N LEU A 74 21.87 -9.63 14.55
CA LEU A 74 22.47 -10.53 15.54
C LEU A 74 22.60 -11.94 14.97
N ARG A 75 21.54 -12.43 14.32
CA ARG A 75 21.52 -13.73 13.64
C ARG A 75 22.59 -13.82 12.55
N ASP A 76 22.69 -12.80 11.70
CA ASP A 76 23.70 -12.69 10.64
C ASP A 76 25.13 -12.71 11.21
N ARG A 77 25.35 -12.01 12.32
CA ARG A 77 26.65 -12.02 13.04
C ARG A 77 26.97 -13.35 13.73
N LEU A 78 25.95 -14.09 14.16
CA LEU A 78 26.10 -15.39 14.81
C LEU A 78 26.14 -16.56 13.81
N GLY A 79 25.95 -16.31 12.51
CA GLY A 79 26.13 -17.29 11.44
C GLY A 79 25.05 -18.38 11.36
N VAL A 80 23.84 -18.13 11.86
CA VAL A 80 22.67 -19.05 11.78
C VAL A 80 21.64 -18.54 10.80
#